data_AF-A0A6A0B9E0-F1
#
_entry.id   AF-A0A6A0B9E0-F1
#
_cell.length_a   1.000
_cell.length_b   1.000
_cell.length_c   1.000
_cell.angle_alpha   90.00
_cell.angle_beta   90.00
_cell.angle_gamma   90.00
#
_symmetry.space_group_name_H-M   'P 1'
#
loop_
_entity.id
_entity.type
_entity.pdbx_description
1 polymer ?
#
loop_
_entity_poly.entity_id
_entity_poly.type
_entity_poly.pdbx_seq_one_letter_code
_entity_poly.pdbx_strand_id
1 'polypeptide(L)'
;MQIKIKYKNSATAKLKEIEQGDWIDLAIDEDIQATAQSKVSVDLGIAMQLPKGYEAHIVPRSSTYNKYGLILGNSTGIIDNSYNGPEDYWGAKFFATESVEIPKGTRLLQFRLVKTQKSELKENIHFVENNLEENTNRGGFGSTGN
;
A
#
# COMPACT_ATOMS: atom_id res chain seq x y z
N MET A 1 -7.55 -3.30 -19.98
CA MET A 1 -6.79 -2.29 -19.20
C MET A 1 -5.33 -2.73 -19.17
N GLN A 2 -4.36 -1.82 -19.31
CA GLN A 2 -2.93 -2.17 -19.34
C GLN A 2 -2.17 -1.33 -18.30
N ILE A 3 -1.24 -1.94 -17.58
CA ILE A 3 -0.34 -1.28 -16.63
C ILE A 3 1.07 -1.36 -17.23
N LYS A 4 1.78 -0.24 -17.35
CA LYS A 4 3.19 -0.28 -17.75
C LYS A 4 4.03 -0.45 -16.50
N ILE A 5 5.00 -1.35 -16.56
CA ILE A 5 5.85 -1.69 -15.42
C ILE A 5 7.33 -1.69 -15.83
N LYS A 6 8.16 -1.09 -14.99
CA LYS A 6 9.62 -1.23 -15.01
C LYS A 6 10.01 -2.09 -13.82
N TYR A 7 10.82 -3.10 -14.09
CA TYR A 7 11.47 -3.90 -13.05
C TYR A 7 12.86 -3.35 -12.81
N LYS A 8 13.26 -3.26 -11.54
CA LYS A 8 14.55 -2.69 -11.11
C LYS A 8 15.73 -3.44 -11.72
N ASN A 9 15.64 -4.77 -11.82
CA ASN A 9 16.67 -5.60 -12.45
C ASN A 9 16.07 -6.92 -13.01
N SER A 10 16.92 -7.74 -13.64
CA SER A 10 16.53 -9.04 -14.21
C SER A 10 16.18 -10.09 -13.15
N ALA A 11 16.70 -9.95 -11.93
CA ALA A 11 16.42 -10.86 -10.81
C ALA A 11 15.14 -10.48 -10.04
N THR A 12 14.55 -9.32 -10.29
CA THR A 12 13.27 -8.92 -9.68
C THR A 12 12.15 -9.86 -10.11
N ALA A 13 11.43 -10.38 -9.11
CA ALA A 13 10.29 -11.26 -9.31
C ALA A 13 9.25 -10.59 -10.22
N LYS A 14 8.87 -11.28 -11.30
CA LYS A 14 7.85 -10.77 -12.24
C LYS A 14 6.47 -10.93 -11.62
N LEU A 15 5.64 -9.90 -11.79
CA LEU A 15 4.24 -9.99 -11.45
C LEU A 15 3.56 -10.97 -12.40
N LYS A 16 2.60 -11.70 -11.84
CA LYS A 16 1.79 -12.67 -12.56
C LYS A 16 0.34 -12.18 -12.56
N GLU A 17 -0.38 -12.56 -13.59
CA GLU A 17 -1.83 -12.39 -13.62
C GLU A 17 -2.47 -13.22 -12.51
N ILE A 18 -3.61 -12.75 -12.01
CA ILE A 18 -4.32 -13.44 -10.94
C ILE A 18 -5.03 -14.66 -11.54
N GLU A 19 -4.57 -15.86 -11.19
CA GLU A 19 -5.29 -17.11 -11.53
C GLU A 19 -6.44 -17.38 -10.55
N GLN A 20 -6.28 -16.99 -9.28
CA GLN A 20 -7.27 -17.14 -8.22
C GLN A 20 -7.17 -15.99 -7.21
N GLY A 21 -8.31 -15.37 -6.86
CA GLY A 21 -8.42 -14.24 -5.94
C GLY A 21 -8.68 -12.90 -6.63
N ASP A 22 -8.61 -11.80 -5.87
CA ASP A 22 -8.94 -10.45 -6.35
C ASP A 22 -7.77 -9.44 -6.30
N TRP A 23 -6.65 -9.83 -5.67
CA TRP A 23 -5.49 -8.95 -5.44
C TRP A 23 -4.23 -9.55 -6.09
N ILE A 24 -3.35 -8.67 -6.57
CA ILE A 24 -2.08 -9.04 -7.20
C ILE A 24 -1.00 -9.08 -6.12
N ASP A 25 -0.38 -10.26 -5.94
CA ASP A 25 0.71 -10.44 -4.98
C ASP A 25 1.97 -9.64 -5.37
N LEU A 26 2.63 -9.06 -4.36
CA LEU A 26 3.87 -8.30 -4.47
C LEU A 26 4.97 -9.00 -3.66
N ALA A 27 6.08 -9.29 -4.34
CA ALA A 27 7.27 -9.87 -3.74
C ALA A 27 8.32 -8.80 -3.43
N ILE A 28 9.07 -9.01 -2.35
CA ILE A 28 10.21 -8.15 -1.99
C ILE A 28 11.41 -8.39 -2.92
N ASP A 29 12.16 -7.33 -3.25
CA ASP A 29 13.33 -7.38 -4.13
C ASP A 29 14.68 -7.46 -3.39
N GLU A 30 14.64 -7.68 -2.07
CA GLU A 30 15.80 -7.79 -1.18
C GLU A 30 15.56 -8.83 -0.07
N ASP A 31 16.65 -9.33 0.52
CA ASP A 31 16.59 -10.13 1.75
C ASP A 31 16.35 -9.19 2.94
N ILE A 32 15.46 -9.59 3.84
CA ILE A 32 15.15 -8.84 5.06
C ILE A 32 15.70 -9.60 6.25
N GLN A 33 16.46 -8.91 7.09
CA GLN A 33 16.79 -9.32 8.44
C GLN A 33 16.24 -8.27 9.40
N ALA A 34 15.25 -8.65 10.20
CA ALA A 34 14.62 -7.75 11.15
C ALA A 34 14.79 -8.30 12.57
N THR A 35 15.05 -7.39 13.52
CA THR A 35 14.99 -7.70 14.94
C THR A 35 13.60 -7.39 15.49
N ALA A 36 13.23 -8.06 16.58
CA ALA A 36 11.99 -7.73 17.29
C ALA A 36 11.95 -6.23 17.65
N GLN A 37 10.78 -5.63 17.45
CA GLN A 37 10.48 -4.21 17.69
C GLN A 37 11.23 -3.22 16.78
N SER A 38 11.72 -3.66 15.61
CA SER A 38 12.38 -2.79 14.65
C SER A 38 11.44 -2.24 13.56
N LYS A 39 11.88 -1.16 12.92
CA LYS A 39 11.28 -0.65 11.69
C LYS A 39 12.00 -1.28 10.50
N VAL A 40 11.23 -1.81 9.56
CA VAL A 40 11.73 -2.46 8.35
C VAL A 40 11.24 -1.67 7.15
N SER A 41 12.13 -1.26 6.25
CA SER A 41 11.74 -0.76 4.93
C SER A 41 11.96 -1.87 3.91
N VAL A 42 11.04 -2.00 2.96
CA VAL A 42 11.14 -3.01 1.90
C VAL A 42 10.99 -2.35 0.54
N ASP A 43 11.85 -2.73 -0.40
CA ASP A 43 11.74 -2.44 -1.82
C ASP A 43 11.03 -3.60 -2.53
N LEU A 44 10.11 -3.27 -3.44
CA LEU A 44 9.39 -4.25 -4.27
C LEU A 44 9.99 -4.40 -5.67
N GLY A 45 10.99 -3.60 -6.02
CA GLY A 45 11.72 -3.65 -7.28
C GLY A 45 10.88 -3.27 -8.49
N ILE A 46 9.71 -2.64 -8.29
CA ILE A 46 8.77 -2.30 -9.35
C ILE A 46 8.46 -0.81 -9.35
N ALA A 47 8.47 -0.20 -10.53
CA ALA A 47 7.90 1.12 -10.76
C ALA A 47 6.81 0.97 -11.83
N MET A 48 5.69 1.67 -11.68
CA MET A 48 4.52 1.45 -12.54
C MET A 48 3.85 2.75 -12.99
N GLN A 49 3.38 2.74 -14.23
CA GLN A 49 2.36 3.68 -14.69
C GLN A 49 0.99 3.02 -14.61
N LEU A 50 0.21 3.41 -13.61
CA LEU A 50 -1.17 2.96 -13.44
C LEU A 50 -2.10 3.60 -14.50
N PRO A 51 -3.22 2.94 -14.86
CA PRO A 51 -4.21 3.52 -15.78
C PRO A 51 -4.79 4.80 -15.19
N LYS A 52 -5.00 5.83 -16.03
CA LYS A 52 -5.57 7.11 -15.60
C LYS A 52 -6.91 6.89 -14.86
N GLY A 53 -7.08 7.58 -13.74
CA GLY A 53 -8.28 7.46 -12.89
C GLY A 53 -8.21 6.31 -11.88
N TYR A 54 -7.06 5.65 -11.75
CA TYR A 54 -6.82 4.63 -10.73
C TYR A 54 -5.59 4.95 -9.88
N GLU A 55 -5.70 4.60 -8.61
CA GLU A 55 -4.61 4.46 -7.64
C GLU A 55 -4.49 2.98 -7.25
N ALA A 56 -3.37 2.59 -6.65
CA ALA A 56 -3.23 1.25 -6.08
C ALA A 56 -3.28 1.30 -4.56
N HIS A 57 -4.06 0.41 -3.97
CA HIS A 57 -4.04 0.17 -2.52
C HIS A 57 -3.20 -1.06 -2.26
N ILE A 58 -2.13 -0.90 -1.47
CA ILE A 58 -1.20 -1.96 -1.08
C ILE A 58 -1.48 -2.34 0.37
N VAL A 59 -1.64 -3.63 0.63
CA VAL A 59 -1.85 -4.17 1.99
C VAL A 59 -1.01 -5.44 2.19
N PRO A 60 -0.74 -5.84 3.45
CA PRO A 60 -0.16 -7.14 3.72
C PRO A 60 -1.03 -8.27 3.21
N ARG A 61 -0.39 -9.36 2.80
CA ARG A 61 -1.09 -10.64 2.66
C ARG A 61 -1.54 -11.11 4.03
N SER A 62 -2.62 -11.89 4.10
CA SER A 62 -3.17 -12.39 5.36
C SER A 62 -2.13 -13.17 6.18
N SER A 63 -1.21 -13.87 5.51
CA SER A 63 -0.15 -14.64 6.16
C SER A 63 1.02 -13.79 6.67
N THR A 64 1.13 -12.52 6.26
CA THR A 64 2.35 -11.73 6.49
C THR A 64 2.63 -11.50 7.97
N TYR A 65 1.58 -11.21 8.76
CA TYR A 65 1.73 -11.09 10.20
C TYR A 65 2.01 -12.46 10.85
N ASN A 66 1.19 -13.47 10.57
CA ASN A 66 1.30 -14.78 11.25
C ASN A 66 2.58 -15.56 10.90
N LYS A 67 3.19 -15.33 9.73
CA LYS A 67 4.41 -16.05 9.30
C LYS A 67 5.70 -15.30 9.58
N TYR A 68 5.64 -13.96 9.63
CA TYR A 68 6.84 -13.13 9.66
C TYR A 68 6.81 -12.04 10.73
N GLY A 69 5.74 -11.94 11.54
CA GLY A 69 5.60 -10.91 12.56
C GLY A 69 5.61 -9.48 12.03
N LEU A 70 5.25 -9.26 10.75
CA LEU A 70 5.30 -7.93 10.14
C LEU A 70 3.92 -7.25 10.12
N ILE A 71 3.86 -6.04 10.67
CA ILE A 71 2.69 -5.15 10.63
C ILE A 71 3.01 -3.96 9.72
N LEU A 72 2.17 -3.69 8.73
CA LEU A 72 2.37 -2.53 7.86
C LEU A 72 2.13 -1.24 8.65
N GLY A 73 3.16 -0.40 8.78
CA GLY A 73 3.17 0.72 9.72
C GLY A 73 2.13 1.80 9.42
N ASN A 74 1.74 1.96 8.16
CA ASN A 74 0.70 2.90 7.71
C ASN A 74 -0.66 2.23 7.45
N SER A 75 -0.84 0.96 7.85
CA SER A 75 -2.05 0.13 7.63
C SER A 75 -2.37 -0.20 6.17
N THR A 76 -2.34 0.79 5.27
CA THR A 76 -2.49 0.63 3.82
C THR A 76 -1.54 1.59 3.11
N GLY A 77 -0.84 1.11 2.07
CA GLY A 77 -0.12 1.96 1.13
C GLY A 77 -1.07 2.48 0.06
N ILE A 78 -1.05 3.77 -0.21
CA ILE A 78 -1.76 4.38 -1.34
C ILE A 78 -0.70 4.80 -2.36
N ILE A 79 -0.77 4.24 -3.56
CA ILE A 79 0.10 4.64 -4.67
C ILE A 79 -0.70 5.48 -5.65
N ASP A 80 -0.38 6.76 -5.68
CA ASP A 80 -1.01 7.72 -6.57
C ASP A 80 -0.68 7.45 -8.03
N ASN A 81 -1.60 7.82 -8.93
CA ASN A 81 -1.37 7.74 -10.36
C ASN A 81 -0.16 8.57 -10.82
N SER A 82 0.16 9.67 -10.12
CA SER A 82 1.30 10.54 -10.41
C SER A 82 2.66 9.97 -9.99
N TYR A 83 2.69 8.93 -9.14
CA TYR A 83 3.90 8.23 -8.73
C TYR A 83 4.26 7.16 -9.79
N ASN A 84 4.67 7.63 -10.97
CA ASN A 84 4.86 6.82 -12.18
C ASN A 84 6.19 7.05 -12.91
N GLY A 85 7.11 7.81 -12.29
CA GLY A 85 8.44 8.03 -12.81
C GLY A 85 9.26 6.74 -12.90
N PRO A 86 10.32 6.71 -13.72
CA PRO A 86 11.16 5.53 -13.88
C PRO A 86 11.92 5.12 -12.61
N GLU A 87 12.04 6.01 -11.63
CA GLU A 87 12.68 5.77 -10.33
C GLU A 87 11.69 5.77 -9.16
N ASP A 88 10.39 5.84 -9.45
CA ASP A 88 9.31 5.75 -8.46
C ASP A 88 9.04 4.29 -8.07
N TYR A 89 10.05 3.66 -7.46
CA TYR A 89 9.96 2.27 -7.02
C TYR A 89 9.05 2.14 -5.81
N TRP A 90 8.12 1.20 -5.89
CA TRP A 90 7.19 0.93 -4.82
C TRP A 90 7.90 0.24 -3.66
N GLY A 91 7.51 0.60 -2.45
CA GLY A 91 8.03 0.03 -1.23
C GLY A 91 7.02 0.10 -0.10
N ALA A 92 7.36 -0.48 1.03
CA ALA A 92 6.54 -0.43 2.23
C ALA A 92 7.40 -0.35 3.49
N LYS A 93 6.79 0.09 4.59
CA LYS A 93 7.44 0.18 5.89
C LYS A 93 6.67 -0.64 6.92
N PHE A 94 7.33 -1.61 7.51
CA PHE A 94 6.77 -2.49 8.51
C PHE A 94 7.33 -2.21 9.90
N PHE A 95 6.57 -2.61 10.91
CA PHE A 95 7.05 -2.87 12.26
C PHE A 95 7.15 -4.38 12.45
N ALA A 96 8.32 -4.85 12.89
CA ALA A 96 8.55 -6.26 13.18
C ALA A 96 8.23 -6.56 14.66
N THR A 97 7.31 -7.48 14.93
CA THR A 97 6.96 -7.90 16.29
C THR A 97 7.90 -8.96 16.85
N GLU A 98 8.63 -9.65 15.99
CA GLU A 98 9.62 -10.67 16.34
C GLU A 98 10.84 -10.57 15.41
N SER A 99 11.94 -11.22 15.77
CA SER A 99 13.09 -11.31 14.88
C SER A 99 12.79 -12.30 13.74
N VAL A 100 13.04 -11.89 12.50
CA VAL A 100 12.71 -12.68 11.31
C VAL A 100 13.72 -12.47 10.20
N GLU A 101 13.98 -13.55 9.45
CA GLU A 101 14.69 -13.51 8.18
C GLU A 101 13.73 -13.86 7.05
N ILE A 102 13.67 -13.03 6.02
CA ILE A 102 12.76 -13.20 4.90
C ILE A 102 13.56 -13.13 3.60
N PRO A 103 13.65 -14.22 2.83
CA PRO A 103 14.37 -14.23 1.57
C PRO A 103 13.71 -13.33 0.51
N LYS A 104 14.54 -12.73 -0.34
CA LYS A 104 14.15 -12.06 -1.58
C LYS A 104 13.17 -12.92 -2.38
N GLY A 105 12.18 -12.30 -2.99
CA GLY A 105 11.13 -12.98 -3.75
C GLY A 105 9.96 -13.48 -2.90
N THR A 106 10.02 -13.34 -1.58
CA THR A 106 8.88 -13.65 -0.70
C THR A 106 7.74 -12.67 -0.95
N ARG A 107 6.54 -13.21 -1.19
CA ARG A 107 5.30 -12.43 -1.36
C ARG A 107 4.76 -11.99 0.00
N LEU A 108 4.98 -10.72 0.36
CA LEU A 108 4.55 -10.13 1.64
C LEU A 108 3.36 -9.18 1.50
N LEU A 109 3.21 -8.55 0.34
CA LEU A 109 2.17 -7.56 0.09
C LEU A 109 1.30 -8.03 -1.06
N GLN A 110 0.18 -7.35 -1.23
CA GLN A 110 -0.71 -7.50 -2.36
C GLN A 110 -1.34 -6.15 -2.65
N PHE A 111 -1.74 -5.91 -3.89
CA PHE A 111 -2.44 -4.68 -4.24
C PHE A 111 -3.67 -4.92 -5.10
N ARG A 112 -4.57 -3.94 -5.08
CA ARG A 112 -5.67 -3.81 -6.03
C ARG A 112 -5.74 -2.40 -6.57
N LEU A 113 -6.35 -2.24 -7.73
CA LEU A 113 -6.67 -0.93 -8.26
C LEU A 113 -7.96 -0.41 -7.65
N VAL A 114 -7.96 0.87 -7.31
CA VAL A 114 -9.13 1.59 -6.79
C VAL A 114 -9.33 2.85 -7.64
N LYS A 115 -10.59 3.17 -7.95
CA LYS A 115 -10.89 4.41 -8.68
C LYS A 115 -10.52 5.60 -7.81
N THR A 116 -9.74 6.52 -8.38
CA THR A 116 -9.44 7.77 -7.68
C THR A 116 -10.71 8.61 -7.57
N GLN A 117 -10.70 9.54 -6.61
CA GLN A 117 -11.71 10.59 -6.57
C GLN A 117 -11.74 11.32 -7.93
N LYS A 118 -12.95 11.46 -8.50
CA LYS A 118 -13.16 12.11 -9.81
C LYS A 118 -12.54 13.50 -9.81
N SER A 119 -11.88 13.87 -10.90
CA SER A 119 -11.26 15.19 -11.07
C SER A 119 -12.27 16.32 -10.85
N GLU A 120 -13.47 16.17 -11.40
CA GLU A 120 -14.59 17.10 -11.21
C GLU A 120 -14.91 17.31 -9.72
N LEU A 121 -14.85 16.26 -8.90
CA LEU A 121 -15.08 16.41 -7.45
C LEU A 121 -13.89 17.10 -6.77
N LYS A 122 -12.66 16.80 -7.18
CA LYS A 122 -11.46 17.43 -6.61
C LYS A 122 -11.44 18.94 -6.86
N GLU A 123 -11.79 19.36 -8.08
CA GLU A 123 -11.81 20.76 -8.49
C GLU A 123 -12.94 21.56 -7.82
N ASN A 124 -14.05 20.91 -7.48
CA ASN A 124 -15.22 21.54 -6.87
C ASN A 124 -15.24 21.46 -5.33
N ILE A 125 -14.20 20.92 -4.69
CA ILE A 125 -14.08 20.98 -3.23
C ILE A 125 -13.47 22.33 -2.85
N HIS A 126 -14.24 23.12 -2.10
CA HIS A 126 -13.79 24.36 -1.49
C HIS A 126 -13.96 24.26 0.01
N PHE A 127 -12.90 24.58 0.75
CA PHE A 127 -12.95 24.65 2.20
C PHE A 127 -13.42 26.06 2.59
N VAL A 128 -14.49 26.13 3.37
CA VAL A 128 -15.05 27.39 3.89
C VAL A 128 -14.93 27.35 5.40
N GLU A 129 -14.28 28.35 5.98
CA GLU A 129 -14.18 28.50 7.42
C GLU A 129 -15.55 28.89 8.00
N ASN A 130 -16.01 28.17 9.02
CA ASN A 130 -17.30 28.36 9.67
C ASN A 130 -17.24 27.73 11.08
N ASN A 131 -17.93 28.33 12.06
CA ASN A 131 -17.95 27.82 13.44
C ASN A 131 -18.88 26.63 13.67
N LEU A 132 -19.64 26.23 12.64
CA LEU A 132 -20.59 25.11 12.64
C LEU A 132 -21.69 25.22 13.73
N GLU A 133 -21.96 26.42 14.24
CA GLU A 133 -22.86 26.70 15.38
C GLU A 133 -24.30 26.20 15.16
N GLU A 134 -24.73 26.01 13.91
CA GLU A 134 -26.06 25.51 13.56
C GLU A 134 -26.18 23.97 13.58
N ASN A 135 -25.07 23.24 13.76
CA ASN A 135 -25.06 21.77 13.75
C ASN A 135 -25.19 21.17 15.16
N THR A 136 -25.69 19.94 15.25
CA THR A 136 -25.72 19.17 16.50
C THR A 136 -24.54 18.22 16.60
N ASN A 137 -23.94 18.15 17.80
CA ASN A 137 -22.84 17.23 18.07
C ASN A 137 -23.34 15.78 18.11
N ARG A 138 -22.74 14.91 17.29
CA ARG A 138 -23.01 13.47 17.32
C ARG A 138 -22.23 12.72 18.42
N GLY A 139 -21.21 13.35 19.02
CA GLY A 139 -20.20 12.66 19.83
C GLY A 139 -19.16 11.94 18.97
N GLY A 140 -18.04 11.50 19.57
CA GLY A 140 -16.96 10.78 18.88
C GLY A 140 -16.24 9.78 19.78
N PHE A 141 -15.19 9.12 19.26
CA PHE A 141 -14.22 8.31 20.01
C PHE A 141 -14.82 7.35 21.05
N GLY A 142 -15.79 6.52 20.67
CA GLY A 142 -16.40 5.53 21.56
C GLY A 142 -17.61 6.01 22.36
N SER A 143 -18.10 7.24 22.11
CA SER A 143 -19.30 7.81 22.78
C SER A 143 -20.61 7.05 22.64
N THR A 144 -20.68 6.01 21.79
CA THR A 144 -21.85 5.12 21.66
C THR A 144 -21.74 3.84 22.50
N GLY A 145 -20.68 3.65 23.31
CA GLY A 145 -20.45 2.42 24.07
C GLY A 145 -20.00 2.67 25.51
N ASN A 146 -20.78 2.13 26.45
CA ASN A 146 -20.28 1.58 27.72
C ASN A 146 -19.95 0.10 27.51
#